data_AF-A0AAD9KTW6-F1
#
_entry.id   AF-A0AAD9KTW6-F1
#
_cell.length_a   1.000
_cell.length_b   1.000
_cell.length_c   1.000
_cell.angle_alpha   90.00
_cell.angle_beta   90.00
_cell.angle_gamma   90.00
#
_symmetry.space_group_name_H-M   'P 1'
#
loop_
_entity.id
_entity.type
_entity.pdbx_description
1 polymer ?
#
loop_
_entity_poly.entity_id
_entity_poly.type
_entity_poly.pdbx_seq_one_letter_code
_entity_poly.pdbx_strand_id
1 'polypeptide(L)'
;MNLMICALQLFLVCIVYAQDEHATPRGTPMKFKTPQLSDEEMHSNFMPELMECDACKAIAKKMWNTFDKFNSVHKKYKYNLPESEILDLEEKICESESFENFGLKLVDDKKRLTGPGTDVEHKAGVMQGGGKWPNRMSSMCDNYIEKIGDTEIYDEYKNNKKSRKAFIQYLCFGSGVLGKCTRVKDEL
;
A
#
# COMPACT_ATOMS: atom_id res chain seq x y z
N MET A 1 33.24 51.63 44.50
CA MET A 1 31.92 51.19 45.03
C MET A 1 30.87 51.37 43.93
N ASN A 2 30.93 50.57 42.86
CA ASN A 2 30.00 50.64 41.70
C ASN A 2 30.05 49.34 40.86
N LEU A 3 30.33 48.21 41.50
CA LEU A 3 30.38 46.89 40.81
C LEU A 3 29.42 45.87 41.44
N MET A 4 28.52 46.32 42.30
CA MET A 4 27.62 45.46 43.09
C MET A 4 26.15 45.85 42.96
N ILE A 5 25.78 46.51 41.85
CA ILE A 5 24.38 46.82 41.50
C ILE A 5 23.97 46.12 40.19
N CYS A 6 24.93 45.68 39.37
CA CYS A 6 24.64 45.08 38.05
C CYS A 6 24.15 43.61 38.10
N ALA A 7 24.42 42.87 39.18
CA ALA A 7 24.08 41.45 39.25
C ALA A 7 22.61 41.17 39.66
N LEU A 8 21.95 42.14 40.32
CA LEU A 8 20.60 41.94 40.88
C LEU A 8 19.46 42.28 39.90
N GLN A 9 19.73 43.02 38.83
CA GLN A 9 18.72 43.31 37.80
C GLN A 9 18.70 42.31 36.63
N LEU A 10 19.75 41.51 36.46
CA LEU A 10 19.80 40.48 35.41
C LEU A 10 19.17 39.14 35.83
N PHE A 11 19.05 38.86 37.13
CA PHE A 11 18.40 37.64 37.62
C PHE A 11 16.86 37.71 37.59
N LEU A 12 16.28 38.91 37.63
CA LEU A 12 14.82 39.09 37.70
C LEU A 12 14.13 39.08 36.33
N VAL A 13 14.85 39.35 35.25
CA VAL A 13 14.29 39.32 33.88
C VAL A 13 14.26 37.89 33.32
N CYS A 14 15.20 37.02 33.68
CA CYS A 14 15.24 35.65 33.15
C CYS A 14 14.15 34.73 33.72
N ILE A 15 13.57 35.03 34.89
CA ILE A 15 12.53 34.18 35.50
C ILE A 15 11.15 34.40 34.82
N VAL A 16 10.94 35.51 34.10
CA VAL A 16 9.63 35.84 33.52
C VAL A 16 9.41 35.22 32.12
N TYR A 17 10.45 34.75 31.43
CA TYR A 17 10.36 34.30 30.02
C TYR A 17 10.48 32.78 29.80
N ALA A 18 10.28 31.95 30.81
CA ALA A 18 10.29 30.49 30.67
C ALA A 18 8.92 29.88 31.00
N GLN A 19 7.92 30.19 30.19
CA GLN A 19 6.68 29.39 30.09
C GLN A 19 6.34 29.19 28.62
N ASP A 20 7.11 28.33 27.94
CA ASP A 20 6.56 27.58 26.82
C ASP A 20 5.83 26.37 27.42
N GLU A 21 4.55 26.57 27.76
CA GLU A 21 3.64 25.45 27.84
C GLU A 21 3.50 24.89 26.42
N HIS A 22 4.26 23.83 26.13
CA HIS A 22 3.85 22.88 25.10
C HIS A 22 2.53 22.27 25.56
N ALA A 23 1.44 22.98 25.29
CA ALA A 23 0.10 22.45 25.34
C ALA A 23 0.01 21.38 24.26
N THR A 24 0.38 20.15 24.61
CA THR A 24 0.07 18.97 23.82
C THR A 24 -1.45 19.00 23.63
N PRO A 25 -1.98 19.11 22.39
CA PRO A 25 -3.41 19.02 22.18
C PRO A 25 -3.86 17.72 22.84
N ARG A 26 -4.78 17.80 23.80
CA ARG A 26 -5.42 16.62 24.39
C ARG A 26 -6.20 15.94 23.27
N GLY A 27 -5.52 15.09 22.52
CA GLY A 27 -6.11 14.25 21.50
C GLY A 27 -7.19 13.41 22.17
N THR A 28 -8.41 13.49 21.64
CA THR A 28 -9.49 12.59 22.04
C THR A 28 -8.96 11.15 21.92
N PRO A 29 -9.16 10.28 22.93
CA PRO A 29 -8.68 8.91 22.87
C PRO A 29 -9.27 8.22 21.64
N MET A 30 -8.42 7.91 20.67
CA MET A 30 -8.82 7.18 19.46
C MET A 30 -9.10 5.73 19.83
N LYS A 31 -10.37 5.33 19.79
CA LYS A 31 -10.79 3.94 20.00
C LYS A 31 -10.78 3.21 18.65
N PHE A 32 -9.72 2.43 18.42
CA PHE A 32 -9.68 1.55 17.25
C PHE A 32 -10.42 0.24 17.51
N LYS A 33 -11.13 -0.26 16.50
CA LYS A 33 -11.78 -1.57 16.49
C LYS A 33 -10.93 -2.53 15.67
N THR A 34 -10.81 -3.77 16.12
CA THR A 34 -10.29 -4.85 15.28
C THR A 34 -11.34 -5.22 14.22
N PRO A 35 -10.96 -5.42 12.95
CA PRO A 35 -11.87 -5.95 11.94
C PRO A 35 -12.39 -7.32 12.39
N GLN A 36 -13.69 -7.54 12.26
CA GLN A 36 -14.29 -8.87 12.47
C GLN A 36 -14.35 -9.59 11.13
N LEU A 37 -13.82 -10.81 11.09
CA LEU A 37 -13.90 -11.65 9.90
C LEU A 37 -15.29 -12.30 9.81
N SER A 38 -15.83 -12.34 8.61
CA SER A 38 -16.97 -13.17 8.21
C SER A 38 -16.52 -14.61 7.98
N ASP A 39 -17.48 -15.54 7.91
CA ASP A 39 -17.21 -16.95 7.68
C ASP A 39 -16.41 -17.19 6.38
N GLU A 40 -16.73 -16.43 5.32
CA GLU A 40 -15.97 -16.47 4.07
C GLU A 40 -14.52 -16.03 4.27
N GLU A 41 -14.30 -14.88 4.93
CA GLU A 41 -12.96 -14.34 5.18
C GLU A 41 -12.14 -15.24 6.14
N MET A 42 -12.79 -16.05 6.97
CA MET A 42 -12.12 -17.02 7.84
C MET A 42 -11.71 -18.30 7.10
N HIS A 43 -12.58 -18.80 6.23
CA HIS A 43 -12.44 -20.15 5.68
C HIS A 43 -11.99 -20.20 4.22
N SER A 44 -12.39 -19.24 3.38
CA SER A 44 -12.07 -19.22 1.95
C SER A 44 -10.56 -19.06 1.70
N ASN A 45 -10.04 -19.66 0.64
CA ASN A 45 -8.67 -19.39 0.17
C ASN A 45 -8.62 -18.28 -0.88
N PHE A 46 -9.77 -17.78 -1.31
CA PHE A 46 -9.88 -16.74 -2.33
C PHE A 46 -9.93 -15.35 -1.70
N MET A 47 -9.55 -14.34 -2.50
CA MET A 47 -9.71 -12.93 -2.11
C MET A 47 -11.21 -12.60 -2.04
N PRO A 48 -11.73 -12.09 -0.91
CA PRO A 48 -13.12 -11.67 -0.81
C PRO A 48 -13.43 -10.54 -1.80
N GLU A 49 -14.66 -10.54 -2.33
CA GLU A 49 -15.08 -9.61 -3.39
C GLU A 49 -14.86 -8.13 -3.04
N LEU A 50 -15.23 -7.73 -1.81
CA LEU A 50 -15.07 -6.36 -1.31
C LEU A 50 -13.60 -5.88 -1.28
N MET A 51 -12.64 -6.79 -1.38
CA MET A 51 -11.19 -6.52 -1.27
C MET A 51 -10.46 -6.68 -2.60
N GLU A 52 -11.08 -7.31 -3.61
CA GLU A 52 -10.43 -7.58 -4.88
C GLU A 52 -9.92 -6.30 -5.57
N CYS A 53 -10.67 -5.19 -5.48
CA CYS A 53 -10.22 -3.92 -6.08
C CYS A 53 -8.98 -3.35 -5.36
N ASP A 54 -8.93 -3.45 -4.03
CA ASP A 54 -7.76 -3.02 -3.25
C ASP A 54 -6.55 -3.91 -3.54
N ALA A 55 -6.77 -5.23 -3.62
CA ALA A 55 -5.76 -6.22 -3.99
C ALA A 55 -5.20 -5.97 -5.39
N CYS A 56 -6.08 -5.78 -6.39
CA CYS A 56 -5.68 -5.49 -7.76
C CYS A 56 -4.77 -4.27 -7.83
N LYS A 57 -5.19 -3.16 -7.20
CA LYS A 57 -4.40 -1.92 -7.19
C LYS A 57 -3.04 -2.11 -6.52
N ALA A 58 -2.97 -2.90 -5.45
CA ALA A 58 -1.71 -3.20 -4.78
C ALA A 58 -0.78 -4.05 -5.65
N ILE A 59 -1.29 -5.12 -6.26
CA ILE A 59 -0.54 -5.99 -7.19
C ILE A 59 -0.03 -5.18 -8.37
N ALA A 60 -0.89 -4.41 -9.04
CA ALA A 60 -0.53 -3.56 -10.17
C ALA A 60 0.55 -2.52 -9.81
N LYS A 61 0.45 -1.89 -8.64
CA LYS A 61 1.49 -0.97 -8.15
C LYS A 61 2.80 -1.69 -7.91
N LYS A 62 2.77 -2.90 -7.32
CA LYS A 62 3.97 -3.71 -7.05
C LYS A 62 4.65 -4.14 -8.35
N MET A 63 3.91 -4.67 -9.32
CA MET A 63 4.40 -5.00 -10.67
C MET A 63 5.09 -3.79 -11.32
N TRP A 64 4.38 -2.66 -11.41
CA TRP A 64 4.92 -1.43 -12.00
C TRP A 64 6.21 -0.97 -11.31
N ASN A 65 6.22 -0.92 -9.97
CA ASN A 65 7.39 -0.46 -9.22
C ASN A 65 8.59 -1.41 -9.41
N THR A 66 8.35 -2.73 -9.47
CA THR A 66 9.40 -3.73 -9.68
C THR A 66 9.98 -3.62 -11.09
N PHE A 67 9.14 -3.55 -12.12
CA PHE A 67 9.59 -3.38 -13.50
C PHE A 67 10.33 -2.06 -13.72
N ASP A 68 9.82 -0.97 -13.16
CA ASP A 68 10.47 0.36 -13.24
C ASP A 68 11.81 0.36 -12.53
N LYS A 69 11.87 -0.18 -11.30
CA LYS A 69 13.13 -0.32 -10.56
C LYS A 69 14.14 -1.16 -11.35
N PHE A 70 13.74 -2.30 -11.88
CA PHE A 70 14.62 -3.15 -12.66
C PHE A 70 15.16 -2.41 -13.90
N ASN A 71 14.29 -1.76 -14.67
CA ASN A 71 14.69 -1.02 -15.87
C ASN A 71 15.57 0.22 -15.57
N SER A 72 15.40 0.83 -14.39
CA SER A 72 16.24 1.95 -13.93
C SER A 72 17.69 1.52 -13.67
N VAL A 73 17.88 0.29 -13.18
CA VAL A 73 19.18 -0.32 -12.87
C VAL A 73 19.80 -0.96 -14.13
N HIS A 74 19.01 -1.73 -14.87
CA HIS A 74 19.46 -2.51 -16.02
C HIS A 74 19.21 -1.79 -17.35
N LYS A 75 19.76 -0.57 -17.48
CA LYS A 75 19.57 0.31 -18.66
C LYS A 75 19.97 -0.34 -20.00
N LYS A 76 20.81 -1.38 -19.98
CA LYS A 76 21.24 -2.17 -21.15
C LYS A 76 20.06 -2.73 -21.95
N TYR A 77 18.96 -3.11 -21.28
CA TYR A 77 17.81 -3.72 -21.94
C TYR A 77 16.91 -2.70 -22.65
N LYS A 78 17.00 -1.41 -22.30
CA LYS A 78 16.16 -0.35 -22.87
C LYS A 78 14.66 -0.71 -22.91
N TYR A 79 14.14 -1.30 -21.83
CA TYR A 79 12.74 -1.79 -21.72
C TYR A 79 12.37 -2.95 -22.65
N ASN A 80 13.35 -3.69 -23.17
CA ASN A 80 13.12 -4.92 -23.94
C ASN A 80 13.79 -6.06 -23.18
N LEU A 81 13.13 -6.54 -22.14
CA LEU A 81 13.59 -7.69 -21.37
C LEU A 81 13.33 -8.97 -22.19
N PRO A 82 14.24 -9.96 -22.14
CA PRO A 82 13.90 -11.30 -22.59
C PRO A 82 12.82 -11.88 -21.66
N GLU A 83 11.98 -12.75 -22.20
CA GLU A 83 10.88 -13.41 -21.48
C GLU A 83 11.33 -14.05 -20.17
N SER A 84 12.50 -14.69 -20.14
CA SER A 84 13.06 -15.29 -18.91
C SER A 84 13.24 -14.28 -17.77
N GLU A 85 13.62 -13.04 -18.06
CA GLU A 85 13.76 -12.00 -17.04
C GLU A 85 12.39 -11.44 -16.62
N ILE A 86 11.38 -11.50 -17.49
CA ILE A 86 10.01 -11.13 -17.15
C ILE A 86 9.47 -12.18 -16.15
N LEU A 87 9.61 -13.47 -16.47
CA LEU A 87 9.21 -14.58 -15.60
C LEU A 87 9.85 -14.47 -14.22
N ASP A 88 11.18 -14.32 -14.13
CA ASP A 88 11.89 -14.20 -12.85
C ASP A 88 11.38 -13.02 -12.00
N LEU A 89 11.03 -11.90 -12.64
CA LEU A 89 10.48 -10.74 -11.94
C LEU A 89 9.06 -11.00 -11.44
N GLU A 90 8.23 -11.61 -12.27
CA GLU A 90 6.83 -11.89 -11.98
C GLU A 90 6.67 -12.95 -10.89
N GLU A 91 7.46 -14.04 -10.92
CA GLU A 91 7.53 -15.03 -9.85
C GLU A 91 7.83 -14.34 -8.50
N LYS A 92 8.86 -13.48 -8.46
CA LYS A 92 9.23 -12.73 -7.25
C LYS A 92 8.16 -11.72 -6.80
N ILE A 93 7.44 -11.13 -7.75
CA ILE A 93 6.33 -10.22 -7.43
C ILE A 93 5.20 -11.00 -6.75
N CYS A 94 4.89 -12.19 -7.27
CA CYS A 94 3.75 -12.99 -6.84
C CYS A 94 4.05 -13.97 -5.69
N GLU A 95 5.32 -14.13 -5.26
CA GLU A 95 5.69 -14.82 -4.03
C GLU A 95 4.81 -14.40 -2.82
N SER A 96 4.41 -15.37 -2.00
CA SER A 96 3.55 -15.09 -0.84
C SER A 96 4.25 -14.20 0.19
N GLU A 97 5.56 -14.39 0.38
CA GLU A 97 6.43 -13.60 1.23
C GLU A 97 6.42 -12.11 0.85
N SER A 98 6.20 -11.84 -0.44
CA SER A 98 6.08 -10.50 -1.02
C SER A 98 4.81 -9.77 -0.52
N PHE A 99 3.88 -10.46 0.14
CA PHE A 99 2.61 -9.96 0.65
C PHE A 99 2.39 -10.14 2.16
N GLU A 100 3.40 -10.51 2.95
CA GLU A 100 3.27 -10.72 4.41
C GLU A 100 2.75 -9.50 5.20
N ASN A 101 3.01 -8.30 4.68
CA ASN A 101 2.56 -7.06 5.30
C ASN A 101 1.16 -6.62 4.85
N PHE A 102 0.38 -7.52 4.23
CA PHE A 102 -1.01 -7.28 3.88
C PHE A 102 -1.97 -7.84 4.92
N GLY A 103 -3.10 -7.16 5.08
CA GLY A 103 -4.13 -7.53 6.04
C GLY A 103 -5.37 -6.67 5.92
N LEU A 104 -6.29 -6.84 6.87
CA LEU A 104 -7.50 -6.03 6.94
C LEU A 104 -7.40 -4.90 7.93
N LYS A 105 -8.00 -3.77 7.57
CA LYS A 105 -8.16 -2.62 8.45
C LYS A 105 -9.58 -2.08 8.29
N LEU A 106 -10.15 -1.58 9.39
CA LEU A 106 -11.38 -0.80 9.35
C LEU A 106 -11.04 0.64 9.03
N VAL A 107 -11.62 1.16 7.96
CA VAL A 107 -11.49 2.54 7.50
C VAL A 107 -12.88 3.05 7.23
N ASP A 108 -13.30 4.09 7.94
CA ASP A 108 -14.65 4.66 7.81
C ASP A 108 -15.74 3.57 8.01
N ASP A 109 -15.54 2.71 9.02
CA ASP A 109 -16.33 1.51 9.36
C ASP A 109 -16.47 0.46 8.23
N LYS A 110 -15.67 0.57 7.16
CA LYS A 110 -15.58 -0.42 6.07
C LYS A 110 -14.31 -1.24 6.19
N LYS A 111 -14.41 -2.56 5.97
CA LYS A 111 -13.23 -3.43 5.87
C LYS A 111 -12.51 -3.13 4.56
N ARG A 112 -11.23 -2.82 4.65
CA ARG A 112 -10.36 -2.52 3.51
C ARG A 112 -9.11 -3.37 3.61
N LEU A 113 -8.66 -3.89 2.47
CA LEU A 113 -7.35 -4.50 2.40
C LEU A 113 -6.31 -3.37 2.51
N THR A 114 -5.35 -3.55 3.39
CA THR A 114 -4.26 -2.61 3.66
C THR A 114 -2.92 -3.31 3.55
N GLY A 115 -1.90 -2.55 3.19
CA GLY A 115 -0.53 -3.03 2.98
C GLY A 115 0.25 -2.03 2.13
N PRO A 116 1.54 -2.28 1.88
CA PRO A 116 2.38 -1.41 1.04
C PRO A 116 1.74 -1.11 -0.32
N GLY A 117 1.58 0.16 -0.65
CA GLY A 117 1.01 0.63 -1.90
C GLY A 117 -0.52 0.69 -1.93
N THR A 118 -1.24 0.25 -0.90
CA THR A 118 -2.71 0.39 -0.83
C THR A 118 -3.13 1.85 -0.60
N ASP A 119 -4.35 2.22 -1.01
CA ASP A 119 -4.86 3.60 -0.84
C ASP A 119 -5.12 3.95 0.64
N VAL A 120 -5.12 2.94 1.53
CA VAL A 120 -5.39 3.07 2.96
C VAL A 120 -4.19 2.71 3.84
N GLU A 121 -2.99 2.56 3.25
CA GLU A 121 -1.77 2.18 3.94
C GLU A 121 -1.51 3.05 5.17
N HIS A 122 -1.51 4.37 4.98
CA HIS A 122 -1.20 5.36 6.02
C HIS A 122 -2.43 5.82 6.84
N LYS A 123 -3.62 5.27 6.58
CA LYS A 123 -4.79 5.57 7.40
C LYS A 123 -4.66 4.90 8.76
N ALA A 124 -4.94 5.65 9.83
CA ALA A 124 -4.91 5.13 11.20
C ALA A 124 -5.95 4.02 11.39
N GLY A 125 -5.58 2.96 12.12
CA GLY A 125 -6.44 1.81 12.36
C GLY A 125 -5.63 0.59 12.77
N VAL A 126 -6.30 -0.35 13.44
CA VAL A 126 -5.70 -1.66 13.77
C VAL A 126 -5.80 -2.55 12.53
N MET A 127 -4.66 -3.11 12.12
CA MET A 127 -4.57 -4.06 11.01
C MET A 127 -4.53 -5.50 11.56
N GLN A 128 -5.36 -6.36 11.00
CA GLN A 128 -5.26 -7.81 11.15
C GLN A 128 -4.50 -8.40 9.95
N GLY A 129 -3.18 -8.56 10.10
CA GLY A 129 -2.29 -9.14 9.08
C GLY A 129 -2.11 -10.65 9.21
N GLY A 130 -1.32 -11.23 8.29
CA GLY A 130 -0.96 -12.65 8.28
C GLY A 130 -2.10 -13.61 7.91
N GLY A 131 -2.01 -14.86 8.35
CA GLY A 131 -3.02 -15.89 8.08
C GLY A 131 -3.13 -16.20 6.58
N LYS A 132 -4.32 -16.02 5.99
CA LYS A 132 -4.57 -16.34 4.57
C LYS A 132 -4.28 -15.18 3.62
N TRP A 133 -4.05 -13.95 4.11
CA TRP A 133 -3.92 -12.77 3.26
C TRP A 133 -2.75 -12.83 2.27
N PRO A 134 -1.54 -13.27 2.67
CA PRO A 134 -0.40 -13.34 1.75
C PRO A 134 -0.67 -14.32 0.60
N ASN A 135 -1.16 -15.53 0.93
CA ASN A 135 -1.52 -16.53 -0.08
C ASN A 135 -2.67 -16.07 -0.99
N ARG A 136 -3.70 -15.39 -0.46
CA ARG A 136 -4.78 -14.82 -1.28
C ARG A 136 -4.26 -13.79 -2.28
N MET A 137 -3.32 -12.94 -1.87
CA MET A 137 -2.67 -11.95 -2.73
C MET A 137 -1.82 -12.61 -3.80
N SER A 138 -1.00 -13.58 -3.41
CA SER A 138 -0.16 -14.39 -4.29
C SER A 138 -1.00 -15.10 -5.36
N SER A 139 -2.01 -15.88 -4.96
CA SER A 139 -2.87 -16.58 -5.92
C SER A 139 -3.64 -15.63 -6.86
N MET A 140 -4.01 -14.44 -6.39
CA MET A 140 -4.63 -13.43 -7.26
C MET A 140 -3.62 -12.82 -8.25
N CYS A 141 -2.36 -12.66 -7.83
CA CYS A 141 -1.25 -12.22 -8.66
C CYS A 141 -0.95 -13.23 -9.78
N ASP A 142 -0.81 -14.50 -9.42
CA ASP A 142 -0.60 -15.59 -10.38
C ASP A 142 -1.76 -15.67 -11.39
N ASN A 143 -2.99 -15.50 -10.92
CA ASN A 143 -4.16 -15.51 -11.81
C ASN A 143 -4.12 -14.37 -12.86
N TYR A 144 -3.51 -13.22 -12.55
CA TYR A 144 -3.30 -12.18 -13.56
C TYR A 144 -2.33 -12.64 -14.64
N ILE A 145 -1.19 -13.21 -14.24
CA ILE A 145 -0.16 -13.71 -15.15
C ILE A 145 -0.76 -14.81 -16.04
N GLU A 146 -1.38 -15.82 -15.45
CA GLU A 146 -1.99 -16.94 -16.19
C GLU A 146 -3.06 -16.51 -17.20
N LYS A 147 -3.79 -15.42 -16.92
CA LYS A 147 -4.95 -15.01 -17.73
C LYS A 147 -4.63 -13.92 -18.74
N ILE A 148 -3.64 -13.08 -18.47
CA ILE A 148 -3.23 -11.97 -19.34
C ILE A 148 -2.02 -12.37 -20.19
N GLY A 149 -1.06 -13.09 -19.59
CA GLY A 149 0.23 -13.43 -20.16
C GLY A 149 1.35 -12.53 -19.65
N ASP A 150 2.51 -13.13 -19.37
CA ASP A 150 3.70 -12.48 -18.80
C ASP A 150 4.19 -11.34 -19.70
N THR A 151 4.30 -11.62 -21.00
CA THR A 151 4.78 -10.64 -21.98
C THR A 151 3.78 -9.50 -22.16
N GLU A 152 2.49 -9.80 -22.18
CA GLU A 152 1.40 -8.83 -22.33
C GLU A 152 1.37 -7.85 -21.15
N ILE A 153 1.52 -8.34 -19.91
CA ILE A 153 1.61 -7.49 -18.72
C ILE A 153 2.83 -6.57 -18.82
N TYR A 154 4.00 -7.12 -19.18
CA TYR A 154 5.22 -6.32 -19.30
C TYR A 154 5.14 -5.29 -20.45
N ASP A 155 4.57 -5.65 -21.59
CA ASP A 155 4.38 -4.75 -22.72
C ASP A 155 3.42 -3.61 -22.38
N GLU A 156 2.35 -3.88 -21.61
CA GLU A 156 1.49 -2.82 -21.11
C GLU A 156 2.24 -1.88 -20.15
N TYR A 157 3.09 -2.42 -19.27
CA TYR A 157 3.98 -1.61 -18.45
C TYR A 157 4.88 -0.74 -19.33
N LYS A 158 5.51 -1.29 -20.37
CA LYS A 158 6.40 -0.58 -21.30
C LYS A 158 5.67 0.54 -22.04
N ASN A 159 4.43 0.31 -22.48
CA ASN A 159 3.57 1.30 -23.12
C ASN A 159 3.19 2.43 -22.15
N ASN A 160 3.06 2.11 -20.86
CA ASN A 160 2.66 3.04 -19.80
C ASN A 160 3.79 3.37 -18.81
N LYS A 161 5.05 3.24 -19.21
CA LYS A 161 6.22 3.42 -18.31
C LYS A 161 6.34 4.80 -17.66
N LYS A 162 5.64 5.80 -18.20
CA LYS A 162 5.57 7.16 -17.62
C LYS A 162 4.33 7.39 -16.74
N SER A 163 3.42 6.42 -16.68
CA SER A 163 2.13 6.56 -16.02
C SER A 163 1.73 5.26 -15.33
N ARG A 164 2.16 5.11 -14.07
CA ARG A 164 1.67 4.03 -13.19
C ARG A 164 0.14 4.00 -13.10
N LYS A 165 -0.51 5.16 -13.16
CA LYS A 165 -1.97 5.27 -13.14
C LYS A 165 -2.61 4.56 -14.34
N ALA A 166 -2.04 4.72 -15.54
CA ALA A 166 -2.57 4.08 -16.73
C ALA A 166 -2.39 2.56 -16.69
N PHE A 167 -1.24 2.08 -16.19
CA PHE A 167 -1.02 0.65 -15.96
C PHE A 167 -2.02 0.04 -14.96
N ILE A 168 -2.29 0.73 -13.84
CA ILE A 168 -3.33 0.31 -12.89
C ILE A 168 -4.72 0.33 -13.54
N GLN A 169 -5.00 1.32 -14.39
CA GLN A 169 -6.27 1.42 -15.10
C GLN A 169 -6.51 0.19 -15.99
N TYR A 170 -5.47 -0.23 -16.73
CA TYR A 170 -5.51 -1.44 -17.55
C TYR A 170 -5.80 -2.69 -16.71
N LEU A 171 -5.02 -2.92 -15.64
CA LEU A 171 -5.14 -4.14 -14.83
C LEU A 171 -6.42 -4.22 -13.99
N CYS A 172 -6.99 -3.09 -13.57
CA CYS A 172 -8.05 -3.09 -12.55
C CYS A 172 -9.42 -2.59 -12.99
N PHE A 173 -9.53 -1.90 -14.13
CA PHE A 173 -10.78 -1.27 -14.55
C PHE A 173 -11.29 -1.70 -15.94
N GLY A 174 -10.76 -2.78 -16.50
CA GLY A 174 -11.26 -3.42 -17.72
C GLY A 174 -12.45 -4.35 -17.45
N SER A 175 -12.52 -5.45 -18.19
CA SER A 175 -13.54 -6.50 -18.04
C SER A 175 -12.94 -7.83 -17.59
N GLY A 176 -13.76 -8.71 -16.99
CA GLY A 176 -13.30 -10.04 -16.54
C GLY A 176 -12.25 -9.93 -15.42
N VAL A 177 -11.11 -10.59 -15.58
CA VAL A 177 -9.99 -10.51 -14.61
C VAL A 177 -9.48 -9.08 -14.45
N LEU A 178 -9.55 -8.26 -15.50
CA LEU A 178 -9.15 -6.86 -15.48
C LEU A 178 -10.18 -5.93 -14.82
N GLY A 179 -11.35 -6.43 -14.42
CA GLY A 179 -12.50 -5.63 -13.96
C GLY A 179 -12.72 -5.62 -12.45
N LYS A 180 -11.70 -5.92 -11.63
CA LYS A 180 -11.88 -6.04 -10.18
C LYS A 180 -12.37 -4.76 -9.51
N CYS A 181 -12.09 -3.59 -10.09
CA CYS A 181 -12.58 -2.30 -9.59
C CYS A 181 -13.84 -1.78 -10.28
N THR A 182 -14.36 -2.45 -11.32
CA THR A 182 -15.62 -2.05 -11.96
C THR A 182 -16.83 -2.60 -11.23
N ARG A 183 -16.70 -3.80 -10.63
CA ARG A 183 -17.77 -4.49 -9.89
C ARG A 183 -18.21 -3.80 -8.59
N VAL A 184 -17.35 -2.97 -8.00
CA VAL A 184 -17.62 -2.26 -6.73
C VAL A 184 -18.56 -1.05 -6.92
N LYS A 185 -18.93 -0.70 -8.16
CA LYS A 185 -19.93 0.37 -8.39
C LYS A 185 -21.37 -0.06 -8.10
N ASP A 186 -21.64 -1.37 -8.07
CA ASP A 186 -23.00 -1.89 -8.01
C ASP A 186 -23.46 -2.27 -6.59
N GLU A 187 -22.60 -2.14 -5.57
CA GLU A 187 -22.89 -2.51 -4.17
C GLU A 187 -22.64 -1.39 -3.14
N LEU A 188 -22.65 -0.11 -3.56
CA LEU A 188 -22.59 1.06 -2.68
C LEU A 188 -23.85 1.92 -2.76
#